data_AF-A0A5J5CP98-F1
#
_entry.id   AF-A0A5J5CP98-F1
#
_cell.length_a   1.000
_cell.length_b   1.000
_cell.length_c   1.000
_cell.angle_alpha   90.00
_cell.angle_beta   90.00
_cell.angle_gamma   90.00
#
_symmetry.space_group_name_H-M   'P 1'
#
loop_
_entity.id
_entity.type
_entity.pdbx_description
1 polymer ?
#
loop_
_entity_poly.entity_id
_entity_poly.type
_entity_poly.pdbx_seq_one_letter_code
_entity_poly.pdbx_strand_id
1 'polypeptide(L)'
;MNAVFRKLQTSVTQQACVLNLTLTLCRATPSIQHPVWASVSERQYKSMPTHGVGRWRHLLPKEAPRKKKDKHQMKEILAETETAYGTLNVKVSGYDMTLVEHYSHYALPTKSTEVMLMQEQGTKMYADAVLKTHERVVQLSCLDTAVCPVFMDILLKNQPEGVELSVKQHNEADFQARFKGRPELEGLIAQMNH
;
A
#
# COMPACT_ATOMS: atom_id res chain seq x y z
N MET A 1 21.48 -58.62 -26.84
CA MET A 1 20.78 -57.37 -26.44
C MET A 1 20.85 -56.36 -27.57
N ASN A 2 19.81 -56.01 -28.31
CA ASN A 2 18.54 -56.65 -28.67
C ASN A 2 18.08 -55.93 -29.95
N ALA A 3 17.83 -56.68 -31.03
CA ALA A 3 17.31 -56.20 -32.32
C ALA A 3 15.84 -55.71 -32.27
N VAL A 4 15.36 -55.38 -31.06
CA VAL A 4 13.98 -54.97 -30.76
C VAL A 4 13.82 -53.44 -30.85
N PHE A 5 14.89 -52.67 -30.67
CA PHE A 5 14.78 -51.20 -30.62
C PHE A 5 14.70 -50.49 -31.99
N ARG A 6 15.04 -51.12 -33.11
CA ARG A 6 14.87 -50.51 -34.46
C ARG A 6 13.50 -50.74 -35.10
N LYS A 7 12.66 -51.65 -34.56
CA LYS A 7 11.32 -51.92 -35.12
C LYS A 7 10.20 -51.02 -34.56
N LEU A 8 10.43 -50.34 -33.44
CA LEU A 8 9.44 -49.40 -32.88
C LEU A 8 9.51 -48.01 -33.50
N GLN A 9 10.63 -47.65 -34.14
CA GLN A 9 10.79 -46.33 -34.74
C GLN A 9 10.25 -46.24 -36.18
N THR A 10 9.94 -47.37 -36.82
CA THR A 10 9.36 -47.41 -38.18
C THR A 10 7.85 -47.63 -38.21
N SER A 11 7.22 -48.08 -37.14
CA SER A 11 5.75 -48.22 -37.07
C SER A 11 5.03 -46.91 -36.74
N VAL A 12 5.68 -45.98 -36.02
CA VAL A 12 5.05 -44.71 -35.61
C VAL A 12 5.00 -43.67 -36.74
N THR A 13 5.92 -43.74 -37.71
CA THR A 13 5.91 -42.82 -38.85
C THR A 13 4.94 -43.20 -39.97
N GLN A 14 4.43 -44.44 -40.00
CA GLN A 14 3.44 -44.87 -40.99
C GLN A 14 1.98 -44.59 -40.59
N GLN A 15 1.67 -44.49 -39.30
CA GLN A 15 0.32 -44.12 -38.84
C GLN A 15 0.04 -42.60 -38.89
N ALA A 16 1.07 -41.76 -38.92
CA ALA A 16 0.91 -40.31 -39.04
C ALA A 16 0.50 -39.84 -40.45
N CYS A 17 0.70 -40.67 -41.49
CA CYS A 17 0.36 -40.30 -42.88
C CYS A 17 -1.06 -40.74 -43.32
N VAL A 18 -1.72 -41.68 -42.63
CA VAL A 18 -3.05 -42.17 -43.07
C VAL A 18 -4.20 -41.37 -42.47
N LEU A 19 -4.00 -40.66 -41.35
CA LEU A 19 -5.03 -39.79 -40.77
C LEU A 19 -5.17 -38.42 -41.44
N ASN A 20 -4.24 -38.04 -42.32
CA ASN A 20 -4.31 -36.79 -43.07
C ASN A 20 -5.08 -36.91 -44.40
N LEU A 21 -5.59 -38.10 -44.75
CA LEU A 21 -6.35 -38.32 -45.97
C LEU A 21 -7.87 -38.25 -45.77
N THR A 22 -8.35 -38.10 -44.54
CA THR A 22 -9.79 -37.99 -44.20
C THR A 22 -10.21 -36.61 -43.66
N LEU A 23 -9.29 -35.64 -43.58
CA LEU A 23 -9.59 -34.25 -43.19
C LEU A 23 -9.46 -33.23 -44.34
N THR A 24 -9.34 -33.70 -45.59
CA THR A 24 -9.35 -32.85 -46.80
C THR A 24 -10.69 -32.82 -47.52
N LEU A 25 -11.76 -33.35 -46.91
CA LEU A 25 -13.11 -33.30 -47.46
C LEU A 25 -14.11 -32.53 -46.59
N CYS A 26 -13.69 -31.44 -45.94
CA CYS A 26 -14.61 -30.51 -45.26
C CYS A 26 -14.08 -29.06 -45.29
N ARG A 27 -13.48 -28.62 -46.40
CA ARG A 27 -13.43 -27.19 -46.74
C ARG A 27 -14.59 -26.88 -47.69
N ALA A 28 -15.82 -27.03 -47.17
CA ALA A 28 -16.95 -26.35 -47.75
C ALA A 28 -16.80 -24.86 -47.38
N THR A 29 -16.30 -24.06 -48.32
CA THR A 29 -16.58 -22.63 -48.31
C THR A 29 -18.09 -22.46 -48.40
N PRO A 30 -18.77 -21.83 -47.43
CA PRO A 30 -20.14 -21.42 -47.67
C PRO A 30 -20.07 -20.32 -48.72
N SER A 31 -20.39 -20.68 -49.96
CA SER A 31 -20.75 -19.72 -51.00
C SER A 31 -22.05 -19.08 -50.58
N ILE A 32 -21.96 -18.01 -49.79
CA ILE A 32 -23.07 -17.09 -49.59
C ILE A 32 -22.75 -15.88 -50.46
N GLN A 33 -23.38 -15.85 -51.64
CA GLN A 33 -23.51 -14.62 -52.41
C GLN A 33 -24.40 -13.68 -51.59
N HIS A 34 -23.81 -12.64 -51.00
CA HIS A 34 -24.56 -11.47 -50.57
C HIS A 34 -24.18 -10.28 -51.45
N PRO A 35 -25.17 -9.49 -51.89
CA PRO A 35 -24.90 -8.25 -52.61
C PRO A 35 -24.23 -7.26 -51.65
N VAL A 36 -23.46 -6.36 -52.23
CA VAL A 36 -22.81 -5.23 -51.56
C VAL A 36 -23.81 -4.52 -50.64
N TRP A 37 -23.68 -4.76 -49.33
CA TRP A 37 -24.22 -3.89 -48.30
C TRP A 37 -23.26 -3.95 -47.12
N ALA A 38 -22.73 -2.79 -46.74
CA ALA A 38 -21.86 -2.61 -45.60
C ALA A 38 -22.56 -3.10 -44.31
N SER A 39 -22.39 -4.38 -43.98
CA SER A 39 -22.83 -4.94 -42.72
C SER A 39 -21.67 -4.89 -41.75
N VAL A 40 -21.86 -4.03 -40.75
CA VAL A 40 -20.97 -3.86 -39.61
C VAL A 40 -20.62 -5.24 -39.06
N SER A 41 -19.34 -5.63 -39.17
CA SER A 41 -18.81 -6.84 -38.54
C SER A 41 -18.78 -6.62 -37.04
N GLU A 42 -19.95 -6.64 -36.41
CA GLU A 42 -20.07 -6.55 -34.97
C GLU A 42 -19.52 -7.86 -34.39
N ARG A 43 -18.54 -7.74 -33.50
CA ARG A 43 -17.84 -8.90 -32.92
C ARG A 43 -18.87 -9.80 -32.24
N GLN A 44 -19.22 -10.94 -32.85
CA GLN A 44 -20.26 -11.87 -32.41
C GLN A 44 -20.12 -12.33 -30.94
N TYR A 45 -18.90 -12.34 -30.40
CA TYR A 45 -18.68 -12.66 -28.99
C TYR A 45 -19.23 -11.62 -28.02
N LYS A 46 -19.34 -10.34 -28.42
CA LYS A 46 -19.90 -9.27 -27.58
C LYS A 46 -21.40 -9.42 -27.33
N SER A 47 -22.12 -10.09 -28.23
CA SER A 47 -23.54 -10.38 -28.10
C SER A 47 -23.83 -11.72 -27.41
N MET A 48 -22.81 -12.48 -27.01
CA MET A 48 -22.98 -13.73 -26.26
C MET A 48 -23.29 -13.47 -24.78
N PRO A 49 -24.09 -14.32 -24.12
CA PRO A 49 -24.40 -14.19 -22.69
C PRO A 49 -23.17 -14.34 -21.78
N THR A 50 -22.09 -14.95 -22.27
CA THR A 50 -20.82 -15.13 -21.55
C THR A 50 -19.87 -13.95 -21.69
N HIS A 51 -20.23 -12.91 -22.44
CA HIS A 51 -19.40 -11.73 -22.63
C HIS A 51 -19.12 -11.02 -21.30
N GLY A 52 -17.85 -10.79 -20.99
CA GLY A 52 -17.45 -10.02 -19.80
C GLY A 52 -17.25 -10.85 -18.52
N VAL A 53 -17.42 -12.18 -18.56
CA VAL A 53 -17.19 -13.07 -17.40
C VAL A 53 -15.79 -12.91 -16.78
N GLY A 54 -14.77 -12.61 -17.60
CA GLY A 54 -13.39 -12.38 -17.15
C GLY A 54 -13.06 -10.95 -16.75
N ARG A 55 -14.04 -10.04 -16.68
CA ARG A 55 -13.78 -8.62 -16.38
C ARG A 55 -13.58 -8.43 -14.89
N TRP A 56 -12.36 -8.53 -14.38
CA TRP A 56 -12.07 -8.42 -12.94
C TRP A 56 -11.82 -6.98 -12.43
N ARG A 57 -11.49 -6.03 -13.31
CA ARG A 57 -11.06 -4.67 -12.90
C ARG A 57 -12.08 -3.88 -12.08
N HIS A 58 -13.37 -4.21 -12.19
CA HIS A 58 -14.44 -3.57 -11.41
C HIS A 58 -14.52 -4.08 -9.96
N LEU A 59 -13.90 -5.22 -9.68
CA LEU A 59 -13.75 -5.77 -8.33
C LEU A 59 -12.63 -5.06 -7.56
N LEU A 60 -11.74 -4.36 -8.27
CA LEU A 60 -10.69 -3.56 -7.64
C LEU A 60 -11.18 -2.14 -7.34
N PRO A 61 -10.71 -1.55 -6.22
CA PRO A 61 -10.85 -0.12 -5.98
C PRO A 61 -10.32 0.68 -7.16
N LYS A 62 -11.03 1.75 -7.52
CA LYS A 62 -10.64 2.61 -8.64
C LYS A 62 -9.35 3.35 -8.28
N GLU A 63 -8.25 3.01 -8.95
CA GLU A 63 -6.98 3.73 -8.78
C GLU A 63 -7.16 5.20 -9.18
N ALA A 64 -6.78 6.11 -8.28
CA ALA A 64 -6.67 7.53 -8.62
C ALA A 64 -5.63 7.70 -9.75
N PRO A 65 -5.82 8.67 -10.68
CA PRO A 65 -4.87 8.90 -11.75
C PRO A 65 -3.48 9.14 -11.18
N ARG A 66 -2.47 8.42 -11.70
CA ARG A 66 -1.07 8.54 -11.27
C ARG A 66 -0.58 9.97 -11.49
N LYS A 67 -0.71 10.82 -10.47
CA LYS A 67 -0.15 12.18 -10.49
C LYS A 67 1.38 12.07 -10.45
N LYS A 68 2.06 13.02 -11.11
CA LYS A 68 3.54 13.09 -11.16
C LYS A 68 4.14 12.85 -9.78
N LYS A 69 5.16 11.99 -9.72
CA LYS A 69 5.83 11.45 -8.51
C LYS A 69 6.35 12.50 -7.51
N ASP A 70 6.34 13.78 -7.85
CA ASP A 70 7.05 14.83 -7.10
C ASP A 70 6.31 15.39 -5.89
N LYS A 71 5.01 15.10 -5.70
CA LYS A 71 4.27 15.60 -4.51
C LYS A 71 3.51 14.46 -3.83
N HIS A 72 3.99 14.04 -2.67
CA HIS A 72 3.20 13.22 -1.75
C HIS A 72 1.99 14.07 -1.32
N GLN A 73 0.82 13.75 -1.87
CA GLN A 73 -0.41 14.48 -1.53
C GLN A 73 -0.85 14.03 -0.14
N MET A 74 -1.16 15.01 0.71
CA MET A 74 -1.77 14.74 1.99
C MET A 74 -3.07 13.97 1.76
N LYS A 75 -3.24 12.84 2.46
CA LYS A 75 -4.51 12.14 2.47
C LYS A 75 -5.53 13.00 3.20
N GLU A 76 -6.77 12.97 2.72
CA GLU A 76 -7.87 13.69 3.35
C GLU A 76 -7.99 13.28 4.83
N ILE A 77 -8.00 14.27 5.72
CA ILE A 77 -8.25 14.06 7.15
C ILE A 77 -9.76 13.92 7.31
N LEU A 78 -10.21 12.77 7.81
CA LEU A 78 -11.62 12.56 8.09
C LEU A 78 -11.99 13.33 9.35
N ALA A 79 -13.00 14.19 9.22
CA ALA A 79 -13.60 14.90 10.34
C ALA A 79 -14.38 13.93 11.23
N GLU A 80 -14.56 14.33 12.49
CA GLU A 80 -15.34 13.59 13.46
C GLU A 80 -16.82 13.56 13.06
N THR A 81 -17.45 12.40 13.20
CA THR A 81 -18.88 12.18 13.00
C THR A 81 -19.48 11.76 14.35
N GLU A 82 -20.79 11.97 14.58
CA GLU A 82 -21.44 11.65 15.86
C GLU A 82 -21.22 10.19 16.32
N THR A 83 -21.06 9.26 15.37
CA THR A 83 -20.90 7.83 15.62
C THR A 83 -19.46 7.32 15.59
N ALA A 84 -18.52 8.11 15.05
CA ALA A 84 -17.15 7.66 14.81
C ALA A 84 -16.15 8.81 14.94
N TYR A 85 -15.03 8.50 15.59
CA TYR A 85 -13.89 9.41 15.66
C TYR A 85 -13.29 9.63 14.26
N GLY A 86 -12.77 10.84 14.05
CA GLY A 86 -12.02 11.19 12.86
C GLY A 86 -10.67 10.47 12.77
N THR A 87 -9.75 10.96 11.95
CA THR A 87 -8.41 10.37 11.87
C THR A 87 -7.63 10.61 13.16
N LEU A 88 -7.24 9.53 13.84
CA LEU A 88 -6.46 9.56 15.08
C LEU A 88 -5.02 9.08 14.82
N ASN A 89 -4.07 9.70 15.51
CA ASN A 89 -2.67 9.29 15.57
C ASN A 89 -2.40 8.66 16.95
N VAL A 90 -2.05 7.38 16.96
CA VAL A 90 -1.50 6.70 18.14
C VAL A 90 0.02 6.78 18.05
N LYS A 91 0.64 7.57 18.93
CA LYS A 91 2.08 7.74 19.03
C LYS A 91 2.64 6.83 20.11
N VAL A 92 3.71 6.12 19.79
CA VAL A 92 4.46 5.22 20.65
C VAL A 92 5.86 5.81 20.78
N SER A 93 6.24 6.28 21.97
CA SER A 93 7.55 6.83 22.27
C SER A 93 8.31 5.94 23.25
N GLY A 94 9.61 5.80 23.07
CA GLY A 94 10.47 5.08 24.02
C GLY A 94 11.94 5.31 23.74
N TYR A 95 12.79 4.95 24.70
CA TYR A 95 14.25 5.08 24.57
C TYR A 95 14.90 3.87 23.89
N ASP A 96 14.31 2.68 24.05
CA ASP A 96 14.76 1.47 23.37
C ASP A 96 14.08 1.35 22.00
N MET A 97 14.89 1.35 20.94
CA MET A 97 14.40 1.14 19.58
C MET A 97 13.63 -0.15 19.39
N THR A 98 14.15 -1.24 19.94
CA THR A 98 13.65 -2.58 19.63
C THR A 98 12.25 -2.79 20.18
N LEU A 99 11.98 -2.29 21.38
CA LEU A 99 10.67 -2.30 22.01
C LEU A 99 9.65 -1.48 21.22
N VAL A 100 10.04 -0.26 20.82
CA VAL A 100 9.15 0.66 20.11
C VAL A 100 8.81 0.12 18.70
N GLU A 101 9.78 -0.48 18.00
CA GLU A 101 9.57 -1.10 16.68
C GLU A 101 8.77 -2.40 16.75
N HIS A 102 9.00 -3.23 17.77
CA HIS A 102 8.21 -4.44 17.97
C HIS A 102 6.72 -4.12 18.22
N TYR A 103 6.45 -3.03 18.93
CA TYR A 103 5.09 -2.60 19.23
C TYR A 103 4.38 -1.91 18.04
N SER A 104 5.11 -1.35 17.08
CA SER A 104 4.47 -0.53 16.02
C SER A 104 5.28 -0.41 14.72
N HIS A 105 4.55 -0.33 13.60
CA HIS A 105 5.12 -0.28 12.25
C HIS A 105 4.86 1.07 11.55
N TYR A 106 5.61 2.12 11.90
CA TYR A 106 5.93 3.29 11.02
C TYR A 106 6.85 4.29 11.75
N ALA A 107 7.95 4.76 11.13
CA ALA A 107 8.99 5.54 11.81
C ALA A 107 8.89 7.08 11.68
N LEU A 108 9.04 7.78 12.81
CA LEU A 108 9.41 9.20 12.86
C LEU A 108 10.92 9.36 13.10
N PRO A 109 11.52 10.51 12.72
CA PRO A 109 12.92 10.78 12.99
C PRO A 109 13.18 10.81 14.51
N THR A 110 14.25 10.11 14.91
CA THR A 110 14.72 10.06 16.29
C THR A 110 15.12 11.44 16.80
N LYS A 111 14.74 11.75 18.04
CA LYS A 111 15.19 12.94 18.76
C LYS A 111 16.29 12.56 19.74
N SER A 112 17.46 13.21 19.64
CA SER A 112 18.55 13.04 20.60
C SER A 112 18.55 14.20 21.59
N THR A 113 18.47 13.88 22.87
CA THR A 113 18.53 14.84 23.97
C THR A 113 19.78 14.58 24.81
N GLU A 114 20.63 15.59 24.92
CA GLU A 114 21.82 15.55 25.78
C GLU A 114 21.40 15.87 27.21
N VAL A 115 21.69 14.95 28.13
CA VAL A 115 21.41 15.10 29.55
C VAL A 115 22.59 15.80 30.21
N MET A 116 22.32 16.98 30.75
CA MET A 116 23.30 17.80 31.45
C MET A 116 23.09 17.67 32.95
N LEU A 117 24.10 17.24 33.69
CA LEU A 117 24.10 17.16 35.15
C LEU A 117 24.86 18.34 35.76
N MET A 118 24.32 18.90 36.84
CA MET A 118 25.00 19.94 37.61
C MET A 118 26.01 19.31 38.55
N GLN A 119 27.19 19.90 38.67
CA GLN A 119 28.22 19.43 39.59
C GLN A 119 27.78 19.60 41.06
N GLU A 120 28.10 18.63 41.93
CA GLU A 120 27.71 18.64 43.35
C GLU A 120 28.24 19.86 44.13
N GLN A 121 29.37 20.43 43.71
CA GLN A 121 29.97 21.63 44.29
C GLN A 121 30.27 22.70 43.22
N GLY A 122 29.25 23.14 42.50
CA GLY A 122 29.36 24.29 41.58
C GLY A 122 28.13 24.47 40.68
N THR A 123 28.07 25.57 39.93
CA THR A 123 26.97 25.87 38.97
C THR A 123 27.24 25.35 37.56
N LYS A 124 28.36 24.64 37.36
CA LYS A 124 28.76 24.17 36.04
C LYS A 124 28.00 22.90 35.68
N MET A 125 27.45 22.87 34.47
CA MET A 125 26.76 21.71 33.89
C MET A 125 27.75 20.87 33.08
N TYR A 126 27.67 19.55 33.23
CA TYR A 126 28.47 18.56 32.49
C TYR A 126 27.55 17.61 31.74
N ALA A 127 27.92 17.23 30.52
CA ALA A 127 27.19 16.23 29.74
C ALA A 127 27.44 14.84 30.34
N ASP A 128 26.37 14.16 30.72
CA ASP A 128 26.41 12.83 31.33
C ASP A 128 26.11 11.75 30.29
N ALA A 129 24.96 11.88 29.62
CA ALA A 129 24.50 10.90 28.65
C ALA A 129 23.75 11.55 27.48
N VAL A 130 23.71 10.83 26.35
CA VAL A 130 22.89 11.20 25.18
C VAL A 130 21.75 10.21 25.06
N LEU A 131 20.54 10.65 25.38
CA LEU A 131 19.33 9.84 25.28
C LEU A 131 18.74 9.98 23.88
N LYS A 132 18.42 8.85 23.26
CA LYS A 132 17.72 8.80 21.97
C LYS A 132 16.28 8.42 22.21
N THR A 133 15.37 9.28 21.81
CA THR A 133 13.93 9.05 21.89
C THR A 133 13.42 8.66 20.51
N HIS A 134 12.82 7.49 20.43
CA HIS A 134 12.31 6.91 19.22
C HIS A 134 10.79 6.95 19.22
N GLU A 135 10.23 7.50 18.16
CA GLU A 135 8.79 7.70 18.03
C GLU A 135 8.27 6.92 16.82
N ARG A 136 7.13 6.27 17.00
CA ARG A 136 6.37 5.60 15.95
C ARG A 136 4.93 6.08 16.00
N VAL A 137 4.29 6.17 14.84
CA VAL A 137 2.92 6.67 14.74
C VAL A 137 2.09 5.76 13.87
N VAL A 138 0.99 5.28 14.45
CA VAL A 138 -0.04 4.51 13.73
C VAL A 138 -1.24 5.44 13.51
N GLN A 139 -1.68 5.54 12.26
CA GLN A 139 -2.86 6.33 11.91
C GLN A 139 -4.07 5.42 11.83
N LEU A 140 -5.09 5.73 12.63
CA LEU A 140 -6.38 5.05 12.62
C LEU A 140 -7.40 5.95 11.91
N SER A 141 -8.19 5.35 11.03
CA SER A 141 -9.29 6.02 10.34
C SER A 141 -10.61 5.37 10.74
N CYS A 142 -11.65 6.18 11.00
CA CYS A 142 -13.01 5.73 11.30
C CYS A 142 -13.08 4.75 12.48
N LEU A 143 -12.66 5.20 13.67
CA LEU A 143 -12.83 4.40 14.88
C LEU A 143 -14.23 4.64 15.47
N ASP A 144 -15.06 3.61 15.52
CA ASP A 144 -16.42 3.71 16.08
C ASP A 144 -16.38 4.07 17.57
N THR A 145 -17.29 4.95 17.99
CA THR A 145 -17.35 5.45 19.38
C THR A 145 -17.54 4.32 20.39
N ALA A 146 -18.31 3.28 20.03
CA ALA A 146 -18.54 2.12 20.88
C ALA A 146 -17.31 1.21 21.05
N VAL A 147 -16.42 1.17 20.06
CA VAL A 147 -15.24 0.28 20.05
C VAL A 147 -14.02 0.96 20.68
N CYS A 148 -13.96 2.29 20.64
CA CYS A 148 -12.84 3.08 21.14
C CYS A 148 -12.45 2.76 22.60
N PRO A 149 -13.36 2.68 23.58
CA PRO A 149 -12.99 2.35 24.96
C PRO A 149 -12.34 0.96 25.08
N VAL A 150 -12.90 -0.03 24.39
CA VAL A 150 -12.36 -1.41 24.39
C VAL A 150 -10.97 -1.43 23.75
N PHE A 151 -10.78 -0.67 22.68
CA PHE A 151 -9.48 -0.54 22.03
C PHE A 151 -8.44 0.11 22.96
N MET A 152 -8.80 1.20 23.64
CA MET A 152 -7.90 1.86 24.61
C MET A 152 -7.54 0.95 25.77
N ASP A 153 -8.50 0.19 26.31
CA ASP A 153 -8.27 -0.77 27.37
C ASP A 153 -7.28 -1.86 26.95
N ILE A 154 -7.40 -2.39 25.74
CA ILE A 154 -6.48 -3.40 25.21
C ILE A 154 -5.08 -2.80 25.01
N LEU A 155 -4.98 -1.58 24.48
CA LEU A 155 -3.69 -0.90 24.31
C LEU A 155 -2.95 -0.73 25.65
N LEU A 156 -3.64 -0.20 26.66
CA LEU A 156 -3.06 0.06 27.97
C LEU A 156 -2.68 -1.23 28.70
N LYS A 157 -3.50 -2.28 28.60
CA LYS A 157 -3.19 -3.60 29.19
C LYS A 157 -1.94 -4.25 28.58
N ASN A 158 -1.63 -3.94 27.32
CA ASN A 158 -0.49 -4.49 26.59
C ASN A 158 0.65 -3.48 26.45
N GLN A 159 0.64 -2.38 27.19
CA GLN A 159 1.70 -1.38 27.13
C GLN A 159 2.98 -1.92 27.79
N PRO A 160 4.10 -2.01 27.05
CA PRO A 160 5.36 -2.48 27.62
C PRO A 160 6.02 -1.40 28.49
N GLU A 161 6.90 -1.82 29.40
CA GLU A 161 7.66 -0.92 30.25
C GLU A 161 8.62 -0.04 29.45
N GLY A 162 8.77 1.23 29.87
CA GLY A 162 9.65 2.19 29.19
C GLY A 162 9.12 2.73 27.86
N VAL A 163 7.87 2.39 27.49
CA VAL A 163 7.16 2.94 26.35
C VAL A 163 6.02 3.83 26.83
N GLU A 164 5.88 4.99 26.20
CA GLU A 164 4.80 5.94 26.42
C GLU A 164 3.86 5.92 25.20
N LEU A 165 2.56 5.83 25.48
CA LEU A 165 1.50 5.86 24.48
C LEU A 165 0.77 7.20 24.56
N SER A 166 0.58 7.87 23.42
CA SER A 166 -0.27 9.05 23.33
C SER A 166 -1.19 8.99 22.12
N VAL A 167 -2.48 9.27 22.34
CA VAL A 167 -3.49 9.32 21.27
C VAL A 167 -3.89 10.77 21.05
N LYS A 168 -3.73 11.26 19.81
CA LYS A 168 -4.07 12.64 19.42
C LYS A 168 -4.80 12.64 18.09
N GLN A 169 -5.69 13.60 17.88
CA GLN A 169 -6.32 13.79 16.57
C GLN A 169 -5.25 14.19 15.53
N HIS A 170 -5.35 13.65 14.32
CA HIS A 170 -4.42 13.99 13.26
C HIS A 170 -4.68 15.39 12.74
N ASN A 171 -3.66 16.24 12.78
CA ASN A 171 -3.70 17.59 12.22
C ASN A 171 -2.67 17.77 11.09
N GLU A 172 -2.79 18.84 10.30
CA GLU A 172 -1.86 19.16 9.22
C GLU A 172 -0.44 19.40 9.73
N ALA A 173 -0.28 20.00 10.92
CA ALA A 173 1.02 20.20 11.53
C ALA A 173 1.77 18.87 11.79
N ASP A 174 1.06 17.82 12.21
CA ASP A 174 1.65 16.47 12.40
C ASP A 174 2.11 15.86 11.06
N PHE A 175 1.45 16.21 9.96
CA PHE A 175 1.85 15.79 8.62
C PHE A 175 3.10 16.56 8.17
N GLN A 176 3.08 17.89 8.31
CA GLN A 176 4.19 18.76 7.92
C GLN A 176 5.46 18.47 8.72
N ALA A 177 5.36 18.12 10.00
CA ALA A 177 6.49 17.78 10.87
C ALA A 177 7.33 16.58 10.38
N ARG A 178 6.80 15.75 9.46
CA ARG A 178 7.53 14.63 8.85
C ARG A 178 8.47 15.08 7.73
N PHE A 179 8.27 16.28 7.21
CA PHE A 179 9.05 16.83 6.11
C PHE A 179 10.17 17.72 6.64
N LYS A 180 11.19 17.91 5.80
CA LYS A 180 12.26 18.86 6.10
C LYS A 180 11.72 20.28 6.05
N GLY A 181 12.13 21.11 7.01
CA GLY A 181 11.86 22.54 7.02
C GLY A 181 12.40 23.23 5.76
N ARG A 182 11.78 24.36 5.39
CA ARG A 182 12.12 25.12 4.17
C ARG A 182 12.44 26.57 4.54
N PRO A 183 13.67 26.84 5.03
CA PRO A 183 14.03 28.16 5.55
C PRO A 183 13.92 29.27 4.49
N GLU A 184 14.17 28.96 3.22
CA GLU A 184 14.03 29.91 2.10
C GLU A 184 12.58 30.40 1.94
N LEU A 185 11.61 29.47 2.03
CA LEU A 185 10.20 29.78 1.88
C LEU A 185 9.68 30.54 3.10
N GLU A 186 10.11 30.14 4.30
CA GLU A 186 9.81 30.86 5.55
C GLU A 186 10.36 32.30 5.52
N GLY A 187 11.59 32.48 5.01
CA GLY A 187 12.20 33.80 4.83
C GLY A 187 11.44 34.69 3.83
N LEU A 188 10.97 34.12 2.72
CA LEU A 188 10.15 34.86 1.75
C LEU A 188 8.78 35.26 2.33
N ILE A 189 8.13 34.37 3.10
CA ILE A 189 6.88 34.69 3.79
C ILE A 189 7.10 35.81 4.81
N ALA A 190 8.20 35.76 5.57
CA ALA A 190 8.53 36.81 6.53
C ALA A 190 8.75 38.18 5.85
N GLN A 191 9.35 38.20 4.65
CA GLN A 191 9.52 39.42 3.85
C GLN A 191 8.22 39.95 3.26
N MET A 192 7.27 39.07 2.92
CA MET A 192 5.94 39.47 2.41
C MET A 192 5.01 40.03 3.49
N ASN A 193 5.19 39.62 4.74
CA ASN A 193 4.36 40.06 5.87
C ASN A 193 4.81 41.39 6.49
N HIS A 194 5.82 42.04 5.88
CA HIS A 194 6.38 43.33 6.28
C HIS A 194 6.05 44.39 5.23
#